data_AF-A0AAI9EAX4-F1
#
_entry.id   AF-A0AAI9EAX4-F1
#
_cell.length_a   1.000
_cell.length_b   1.000
_cell.length_c   1.000
_cell.angle_alpha   90.00
_cell.angle_beta   90.00
_cell.angle_gamma   90.00
#
_symmetry.space_group_name_H-M   'P 1'
#
loop_
_entity.id
_entity.type
_entity.pdbx_description
1 polymer ?
#
loop_
_entity_poly.entity_id
_entity_poly.type
_entity_poly.pdbx_seq_one_letter_code
_entity_poly.pdbx_strand_id
1 'polypeptide(L)'
;MRRTCQTTLLSLQWLIKSNVPVEVDAMWQENSTQPCDTGSPLPTLQKEFPSLDFTSVDPTFPSKSPPYYAFTPAANKTRGAACLQDLYSRPEKVIAVVSHSGFLRTGIARRRFANADYRIFTFGGLELFEDEGTERKGGGLGRSQRGIFEVREGDFPREEEEEDDDDAEPEEPEHPNEEPLLAAAAESWLSPLWSLLAIFGGGGGGGGGGGGRG
;
A
#
# COMPACT_ATOMS: atom_id res chain seq x y z
N MET A 1 -2.01 0.91 -8.78
CA MET A 1 -2.97 2.00 -9.11
C MET A 1 -2.34 2.94 -10.14
N ARG A 2 -3.12 3.68 -10.96
CA ARG A 2 -2.58 4.59 -12.01
C ARG A 2 -1.44 5.49 -11.51
N ARG A 3 -1.62 6.11 -10.33
CA ARG A 3 -0.64 7.03 -9.73
C ARG A 3 0.69 6.34 -9.38
N THR A 4 0.66 5.08 -8.93
CA THR A 4 1.90 4.33 -8.63
C THR A 4 2.60 3.90 -9.91
N CYS A 5 1.86 3.43 -10.92
CA CYS A 5 2.42 3.11 -12.24
C CYS A 5 3.14 4.32 -12.86
N GLN A 6 2.51 5.50 -12.86
CA GLN A 6 3.13 6.75 -13.34
C GLN A 6 4.39 7.11 -12.54
N THR A 7 4.31 7.05 -11.20
CA THR A 7 5.45 7.38 -10.33
C THR A 7 6.64 6.47 -10.59
N THR A 8 6.41 5.17 -10.73
CA THR A 8 7.44 4.18 -11.08
C THR A 8 8.09 4.52 -12.42
N LEU A 9 7.29 4.70 -13.47
CA LEU A 9 7.80 4.93 -14.82
C LEU A 9 8.51 6.27 -14.99
N LEU A 10 8.12 7.30 -14.23
CA LEU A 10 8.74 8.63 -14.30
C LEU A 10 9.96 8.75 -13.38
N SER A 11 9.85 8.32 -12.12
CA SER A 11 10.86 8.60 -11.09
C SER A 11 11.97 7.54 -11.06
N LEU A 12 11.63 6.30 -11.44
CA LEU A 12 12.55 5.17 -11.45
C LEU A 12 12.93 4.74 -12.88
N GLN A 13 12.65 5.58 -13.88
CA GLN A 13 12.94 5.30 -15.28
C GLN A 13 14.39 4.89 -15.52
N TRP A 14 15.33 5.48 -14.78
CA TRP A 14 16.75 5.19 -14.89
C TRP A 14 17.09 3.75 -14.47
N LEU A 15 16.41 3.19 -13.46
CA LEU A 15 16.55 1.79 -13.06
C LEU A 15 15.96 0.84 -14.12
N ILE A 16 14.79 1.19 -14.66
CA ILE A 16 14.12 0.42 -15.71
C ILE A 16 15.00 0.35 -16.96
N LYS A 17 15.61 1.48 -17.36
CA LYS A 17 16.58 1.55 -18.47
C LYS A 17 17.85 0.74 -18.19
N SER A 18 18.16 0.46 -16.94
CA SER A 18 19.26 -0.43 -16.51
C SER A 18 18.81 -1.89 -16.32
N ASN A 19 17.64 -2.27 -16.85
CA ASN A 19 17.07 -3.62 -16.78
C ASN A 19 16.74 -4.11 -15.36
N VAL A 20 16.44 -3.20 -14.42
CA VAL A 20 15.83 -3.59 -13.15
C VAL A 20 14.37 -3.98 -13.40
N PRO A 21 13.93 -5.18 -12.99
CA PRO A 21 12.55 -5.63 -13.23
C PRO A 21 11.54 -4.79 -12.44
N VAL A 22 10.35 -4.62 -13.01
CA VAL A 22 9.21 -3.96 -12.36
C VAL A 22 8.10 -5.00 -12.19
N GLU A 23 7.68 -5.21 -10.95
CA GLU A 23 6.55 -6.06 -10.60
C GLU A 23 5.35 -5.20 -10.22
N VAL A 24 4.18 -5.53 -10.77
CA VAL A 24 2.92 -4.88 -10.41
C VAL A 24 2.15 -5.83 -9.50
N ASP A 25 1.75 -5.35 -8.33
CA ASP A 25 1.11 -6.19 -7.31
C ASP A 25 -0.04 -5.42 -6.62
N ALA A 26 -1.20 -6.07 -6.55
CA ALA A 26 -2.42 -5.56 -5.95
C ALA A 26 -2.33 -5.44 -4.42
N MET A 27 -1.46 -6.20 -3.76
CA MET A 27 -1.26 -6.16 -2.30
C MET A 27 -0.73 -4.79 -1.82
N TRP A 28 -0.14 -3.99 -2.72
CA TRP A 28 0.39 -2.66 -2.44
C TRP A 28 -0.57 -1.50 -2.75
N GLN A 29 -1.85 -1.79 -3.03
CA GLN A 29 -2.85 -0.75 -3.24
C GLN A 29 -3.16 0.04 -1.95
N GLU A 30 -3.73 1.24 -2.09
CA GLU A 30 -4.16 2.04 -0.93
C GLU A 30 -5.22 1.29 -0.10
N ASN A 31 -5.27 1.55 1.20
CA ASN A 31 -6.16 0.86 2.13
C ASN A 31 -7.59 1.41 2.14
N SER A 32 -7.80 2.70 1.91
CA SER A 32 -9.11 3.33 2.00
C SER A 32 -10.04 2.93 0.85
N THR A 33 -11.36 2.98 1.11
CA THR A 33 -12.42 2.72 0.13
C THR A 33 -12.88 3.98 -0.60
N GLN A 34 -12.26 5.13 -0.35
CA GLN A 34 -12.62 6.37 -1.03
C GLN A 34 -12.47 6.21 -2.56
N PRO A 35 -13.33 6.84 -3.38
CA PRO A 35 -13.24 6.72 -4.83
C PRO A 35 -11.86 7.12 -5.38
N CYS A 36 -11.19 8.10 -4.75
CA CYS A 36 -9.85 8.53 -5.13
C CYS A 36 -8.74 7.53 -4.77
N ASP A 37 -9.01 6.58 -3.87
CA ASP A 37 -8.09 5.55 -3.38
C ASP A 37 -8.42 4.16 -3.92
N THR A 38 -9.47 4.06 -4.75
CA THR A 38 -9.82 2.88 -5.53
C THR A 38 -9.13 2.94 -6.90
N GLY A 39 -8.52 1.82 -7.29
CA GLY A 39 -7.83 1.71 -8.57
C GLY A 39 -8.76 1.76 -9.79
N SER A 40 -8.18 1.83 -10.98
CA SER A 40 -8.94 1.59 -12.22
C SER A 40 -8.84 0.11 -12.60
N PRO A 41 -9.84 -0.47 -13.32
CA PRO A 41 -9.79 -1.87 -13.76
C PRO A 41 -8.52 -2.22 -14.54
N LEU A 42 -8.10 -3.48 -14.46
CA LEU A 42 -6.89 -3.98 -15.14
C LEU A 42 -6.87 -3.70 -16.66
N PRO A 43 -7.95 -3.90 -17.44
CA PRO A 43 -7.93 -3.59 -18.87
C PRO A 43 -7.63 -2.12 -19.17
N THR A 44 -8.11 -1.21 -18.32
CA THR A 44 -7.82 0.21 -18.43
C THR A 44 -6.35 0.49 -18.16
N LEU A 45 -5.78 -0.06 -17.08
CA LEU A 45 -4.38 0.15 -16.73
C LEU A 45 -3.42 -0.48 -17.75
N GLN A 46 -3.70 -1.68 -18.26
CA GLN A 46 -2.90 -2.33 -19.29
C GLN A 46 -2.83 -1.49 -20.57
N LYS A 47 -3.95 -0.88 -20.98
CA LYS A 47 -3.99 0.03 -22.13
C LYS A 47 -3.19 1.31 -21.90
N GLU A 48 -3.24 1.86 -20.69
CA GLU A 48 -2.52 3.09 -20.32
C GLU A 48 -1.02 2.87 -20.13
N PHE A 49 -0.62 1.69 -19.63
CA PHE A 49 0.75 1.35 -19.29
C PHE A 49 1.21 0.06 -19.96
N PRO A 50 1.28 0.02 -21.31
CA PRO A 50 1.58 -1.21 -22.06
C PRO A 50 3.00 -1.76 -21.83
N SER A 51 3.88 -0.97 -21.20
CA SER A 51 5.23 -1.39 -20.83
C SER A 51 5.31 -2.14 -19.51
N LEU A 52 4.23 -2.17 -18.72
CA LEU A 52 4.17 -2.89 -17.45
C LEU A 52 3.44 -4.22 -17.65
N ASP A 53 3.93 -5.27 -16.98
CA ASP A 53 3.27 -6.56 -16.95
C ASP A 53 2.23 -6.59 -15.82
N PHE A 54 0.99 -6.90 -16.17
CA PHE A 54 -0.13 -7.03 -15.23
C PHE A 54 -0.65 -8.48 -15.14
N THR A 55 0.00 -9.44 -15.78
CA THR A 55 -0.49 -10.82 -15.89
C THR A 55 -0.55 -11.55 -14.54
N SER A 56 0.33 -11.20 -13.60
CA SER A 56 0.36 -11.72 -12.23
C SER A 56 -0.49 -10.96 -11.23
N VAL A 57 -1.13 -9.84 -11.64
CA VAL A 57 -1.92 -9.03 -10.73
C VAL A 57 -3.22 -9.76 -10.39
N ASP A 58 -3.56 -9.79 -9.11
CA ASP A 58 -4.82 -10.35 -8.62
C ASP A 58 -6.01 -9.85 -9.46
N PRO A 59 -6.76 -10.74 -10.13
CA PRO A 59 -7.84 -10.35 -11.03
C PRO A 59 -9.01 -9.67 -10.31
N THR A 60 -9.10 -9.76 -8.98
CA THR A 60 -10.09 -9.04 -8.18
C THR A 60 -9.76 -7.56 -8.02
N PHE A 61 -8.54 -7.12 -8.35
CA PHE A 61 -8.18 -5.70 -8.38
C PHE A 61 -9.11 -4.92 -9.33
N PRO A 62 -9.66 -3.75 -8.92
CA PRO A 62 -9.27 -2.92 -7.79
C PRO A 62 -10.17 -3.07 -6.55
N SER A 63 -10.74 -4.25 -6.31
CA SER A 63 -11.63 -4.51 -5.17
C SER A 63 -11.01 -4.11 -3.84
N LYS A 64 -11.88 -3.65 -2.93
CA LYS A 64 -11.61 -3.35 -1.52
C LYS A 64 -12.32 -4.33 -0.58
N SER A 65 -12.70 -5.49 -1.10
CA SER A 65 -13.41 -6.53 -0.35
C SER A 65 -12.45 -7.36 0.51
N PRO A 66 -12.96 -8.02 1.56
CA PRO A 66 -12.20 -8.98 2.34
C PRO A 66 -11.69 -10.18 1.50
N PRO A 67 -10.68 -10.92 2.00
CA PRO A 67 -10.05 -10.77 3.31
C PRO A 67 -8.88 -9.78 3.33
N TYR A 68 -8.19 -9.57 2.20
CA TYR A 68 -6.94 -8.79 2.18
C TYR A 68 -7.14 -7.29 1.91
N TYR A 69 -8.13 -6.91 1.11
CA TYR A 69 -8.27 -5.54 0.63
C TYR A 69 -9.27 -4.69 1.43
N ALA A 70 -9.97 -5.31 2.40
CA ALA A 70 -10.89 -4.61 3.29
C ALA A 70 -10.19 -3.48 4.05
N PHE A 71 -10.89 -2.36 4.20
CA PHE A 71 -10.38 -1.21 4.95
C PHE A 71 -10.63 -1.37 6.46
N THR A 72 -10.12 -2.47 7.03
CA THR A 72 -10.23 -2.77 8.46
C THR A 72 -8.85 -2.93 9.09
N PRO A 73 -8.72 -2.75 10.42
CA PRO A 73 -7.45 -2.95 11.12
C PRO A 73 -6.88 -4.37 10.89
N ALA A 74 -7.74 -5.39 10.96
CA ALA A 74 -7.34 -6.79 10.83
C ALA A 74 -6.84 -7.13 9.41
N ALA A 75 -7.58 -6.74 8.38
CA ALA A 75 -7.19 -6.98 6.98
C ALA A 75 -5.90 -6.22 6.65
N ASN A 76 -5.80 -4.95 7.04
CA ASN A 76 -4.63 -4.12 6.76
C ASN A 76 -3.36 -4.63 7.45
N LYS A 77 -3.46 -5.07 8.71
CA LYS A 77 -2.35 -5.69 9.45
C LYS A 77 -1.91 -7.00 8.80
N THR A 78 -2.85 -7.87 8.47
CA THR A 78 -2.58 -9.17 7.85
C THR A 78 -1.93 -9.00 6.48
N ARG A 79 -2.47 -8.11 5.64
CA ARG A 79 -1.91 -7.77 4.32
C ARG A 79 -0.50 -7.19 4.45
N GLY A 80 -0.30 -6.25 5.38
CA GLY A 80 1.02 -5.67 5.63
C GLY A 80 2.08 -6.70 6.05
N ALA A 81 1.73 -7.62 6.93
CA ALA A 81 2.60 -8.72 7.34
C ALA A 81 2.95 -9.65 6.17
N ALA A 82 1.97 -9.98 5.31
CA ALA A 82 2.20 -10.78 4.10
C ALA A 82 3.17 -10.08 3.13
N CYS A 83 2.95 -8.77 2.86
CA CYS A 83 3.87 -7.96 2.04
C CYS A 83 5.30 -7.95 2.60
N LEU A 84 5.47 -7.76 3.91
CA LEU A 84 6.79 -7.75 4.55
C LEU A 84 7.46 -9.12 4.47
N GLN A 85 6.71 -10.20 4.68
CA GLN A 85 7.22 -11.56 4.57
C GLN A 85 7.66 -11.91 3.15
N ASP A 86 6.89 -11.49 2.15
CA ASP A 86 7.26 -11.62 0.73
C ASP A 86 8.59 -10.91 0.47
N LEU A 87 8.65 -9.60 0.77
CA LEU A 87 9.86 -8.80 0.57
C LEU A 87 11.09 -9.34 1.32
N TYR A 88 10.91 -9.86 2.54
CA TYR A 88 12.02 -10.44 3.31
C TYR A 88 12.55 -11.74 2.70
N SER A 89 11.69 -12.51 2.03
CA SER A 89 12.07 -13.79 1.40
C SER A 89 12.81 -13.62 0.07
N ARG A 90 12.81 -12.40 -0.48
CA ARG A 90 13.36 -12.08 -1.79
C ARG A 90 14.91 -12.06 -1.78
N PRO A 91 15.56 -12.53 -2.86
CA PRO A 91 17.03 -12.56 -2.96
C PRO A 91 17.66 -11.18 -3.25
N GLU A 92 16.86 -10.19 -3.65
CA GLU A 92 17.37 -8.86 -4.00
C GLU A 92 17.90 -8.10 -2.78
N LYS A 93 19.07 -7.48 -2.94
CA LYS A 93 19.69 -6.66 -1.88
C LYS A 93 18.96 -5.34 -1.64
N VAL A 94 18.27 -4.83 -2.65
CA VAL A 94 17.55 -3.55 -2.60
C VAL A 94 16.28 -3.67 -3.41
N ILE A 95 15.16 -3.32 -2.81
CA ILE A 95 13.83 -3.35 -3.41
C ILE A 95 13.20 -1.97 -3.26
N ALA A 96 12.72 -1.41 -4.36
CA ALA A 96 11.94 -0.18 -4.34
C ALA A 96 10.46 -0.52 -4.44
N VAL A 97 9.68 -0.05 -3.47
CA VAL A 97 8.23 -0.21 -3.40
C VAL A 97 7.56 1.14 -3.63
N VAL A 98 6.71 1.24 -4.64
CA VAL A 98 5.93 2.44 -4.94
C VAL A 98 4.48 2.20 -4.54
N SER A 99 4.00 2.89 -3.49
CA SER A 99 2.67 2.65 -2.92
C SER A 99 2.06 3.97 -2.41
N HIS A 100 1.15 3.88 -1.45
CA HIS A 100 0.34 4.99 -0.98
C HIS A 100 0.54 5.22 0.52
N SER A 101 0.40 6.47 0.95
CA SER A 101 0.77 6.87 2.30
C SER A 101 -0.06 6.18 3.40
N GLY A 102 -1.35 5.89 3.14
CA GLY A 102 -2.24 5.24 4.11
C GLY A 102 -1.75 3.83 4.43
N PHE A 103 -1.59 3.01 3.39
CA PHE A 103 -1.10 1.64 3.53
C PHE A 103 0.36 1.58 4.02
N LEU A 104 1.26 2.40 3.47
CA LEU A 104 2.65 2.44 3.90
C LEU A 104 2.80 2.82 5.39
N ARG A 105 1.96 3.72 5.89
CA ARG A 105 1.94 4.07 7.32
C ARG A 105 1.36 2.92 8.15
N THR A 106 0.15 2.48 7.83
CA THR A 106 -0.64 1.66 8.75
C THR A 106 -0.38 0.16 8.63
N GLY A 107 0.05 -0.31 7.45
CA GLY A 107 0.33 -1.72 7.18
C GLY A 107 1.81 -2.08 7.22
N ILE A 108 2.71 -1.12 6.95
CA ILE A 108 4.11 -1.44 6.64
C ILE A 108 5.09 -0.83 7.64
N ALA A 109 5.25 0.50 7.65
CA ALA A 109 6.42 1.14 8.25
C ALA A 109 6.12 2.02 9.48
N ARG A 110 4.84 2.30 9.76
CA ARG A 110 4.44 3.21 10.86
C ARG A 110 5.15 4.57 10.79
N ARG A 111 5.42 5.02 9.58
CA ARG A 111 5.94 6.35 9.25
C ARG A 111 4.93 7.09 8.38
N ARG A 112 4.88 8.41 8.51
CA ARG A 112 4.14 9.24 7.57
C ARG A 112 4.96 9.44 6.31
N PHE A 113 4.29 9.48 5.18
CA PHE A 113 4.91 9.79 3.91
C PHE A 113 4.17 10.94 3.26
N ALA A 114 4.92 12.01 2.99
CA ALA A 114 4.46 13.11 2.19
C ALA A 114 4.77 12.85 0.72
N ASN A 115 4.54 13.88 -0.07
CA ASN A 115 4.41 13.72 -1.49
C ASN A 115 5.66 13.60 -2.31
N ALA A 116 5.72 12.52 -3.09
CA ALA A 116 6.90 12.06 -3.79
C ALA A 116 8.11 11.88 -2.86
N ASP A 117 7.88 11.88 -1.55
CA ASP A 117 8.93 11.65 -0.56
C ASP A 117 9.20 10.15 -0.45
N TYR A 118 10.38 9.81 0.05
CA TYR A 118 10.78 8.42 0.23
C TYR A 118 11.42 8.18 1.57
N ARG A 119 11.39 6.94 2.02
CA ARG A 119 12.12 6.50 3.22
C ARG A 119 12.88 5.22 2.91
N ILE A 120 14.02 5.07 3.57
CA ILE A 120 14.90 3.93 3.40
C ILE A 120 14.81 3.08 4.67
N PHE A 121 14.66 1.77 4.52
CA PHE A 121 14.63 0.84 5.66
C PHE A 121 15.55 -0.35 5.45
N THR A 122 16.01 -0.93 6.55
CA THR A 122 16.66 -2.23 6.61
C THR A 122 15.83 -3.20 7.43
N PHE A 123 15.81 -4.47 7.04
CA PHE A 123 15.17 -5.53 7.82
C PHE A 123 16.00 -5.93 9.04
N GLY A 124 15.33 -6.14 10.17
CA GLY A 124 15.82 -6.94 11.30
C GLY A 124 14.85 -8.07 11.59
N GLY A 125 14.79 -9.05 10.68
CA GLY A 125 13.66 -9.98 10.59
C GLY A 125 12.51 -9.35 9.80
N LEU A 126 11.26 -9.48 10.29
CA LEU A 126 10.10 -8.82 9.67
C LEU A 126 9.87 -7.38 10.17
N GLU A 127 10.72 -6.90 11.06
CA GLU A 127 10.71 -5.50 11.50
C GLU A 127 11.55 -4.62 10.57
N LEU A 128 11.10 -3.38 10.37
CA LEU A 128 11.77 -2.38 9.55
C LEU A 128 12.43 -1.30 10.42
N PHE A 129 13.72 -1.08 10.18
CA PHE A 129 14.51 -0.02 10.82
C PHE A 129 14.79 1.06 9.77
N GLU A 130 14.34 2.28 10.03
CA GLU A 130 14.55 3.40 9.10
C GLU A 130 16.02 3.84 9.12
N ASP A 131 16.56 4.16 7.95
CA ASP A 131 17.88 4.77 7.82
C ASP A 131 17.91 6.15 8.49
N GLU A 132 18.97 6.41 9.24
CA GLU A 132 19.16 7.65 10.02
C GLU A 132 19.04 8.90 9.15
N GLY A 133 19.51 8.84 7.90
CA GLY A 133 19.46 9.93 6.95
C GLY A 133 18.04 10.33 6.59
N THR A 134 17.17 9.34 6.35
CA THR A 134 15.74 9.59 6.08
C THR A 134 14.95 9.89 7.35
N GLU A 135 15.26 9.25 8.48
CA GLU A 135 14.56 9.50 9.74
C GLU A 135 14.75 10.94 10.22
N ARG A 136 16.01 11.41 10.27
CA ARG A 136 16.37 12.74 10.79
C ARG A 136 15.71 13.88 10.02
N LYS A 137 15.52 13.70 8.71
CA LYS A 137 14.93 14.70 7.81
C LYS A 137 13.42 14.59 7.70
N GLY A 138 12.84 13.44 8.02
CA GLY A 138 11.44 13.15 7.73
C GLY A 138 11.26 12.78 6.26
N GLY A 139 11.96 11.73 5.83
CA GLY A 139 12.04 11.31 4.44
C GLY A 139 13.26 11.87 3.70
N GLY A 140 13.58 11.27 2.56
CA GLY A 140 14.73 11.62 1.73
C GLY A 140 14.63 13.00 1.09
N LEU A 141 13.41 13.50 0.89
CA LEU A 141 13.14 14.89 0.50
C LEU A 141 12.85 15.81 1.69
N GLY A 142 12.76 15.25 2.91
CA GLY A 142 12.49 16.00 4.15
C GLY A 142 11.11 16.65 4.19
N ARG A 143 10.11 16.06 3.52
CA ARG A 143 8.74 16.61 3.44
C ARG A 143 7.78 15.91 4.38
N SER A 144 8.12 14.72 4.83
CA SER A 144 7.28 13.89 5.67
C SER A 144 7.45 14.25 7.15
N GLN A 145 6.39 14.04 7.93
CA GLN A 145 6.50 14.21 9.38
C GLN A 145 7.43 13.16 9.98
N ARG A 146 8.32 13.59 10.88
CA ARG A 146 9.27 12.73 11.59
C ARG A 146 8.58 11.94 12.70
N GLY A 147 9.13 10.76 13.01
CA GLY A 147 8.71 9.93 14.14
C GLY A 147 7.93 8.67 13.75
N ILE A 148 7.64 7.86 14.78
CA ILE A 148 6.87 6.63 14.69
C ILE A 148 5.40 6.94 15.01
N PHE A 149 4.49 6.51 14.13
CA PHE A 149 3.07 6.74 14.26
C PHE A 149 2.37 5.40 14.48
N GLU A 150 1.97 5.14 15.73
CA GLU A 150 1.12 4.01 16.05
C GLU A 150 -0.17 4.01 15.22
N VAL A 151 -0.64 2.80 14.94
CA VAL A 151 -1.98 2.58 14.39
C VAL A 151 -2.98 2.72 15.53
N ARG A 152 -4.02 3.53 15.32
CA ARG A 152 -5.06 3.86 16.31
C ARG A 152 -6.42 3.44 15.76
N GLU A 153 -7.39 3.29 16.65
CA GLU A 153 -8.78 2.95 16.29
C GLU A 153 -9.35 3.89 15.21
N GLY A 154 -9.14 5.20 15.34
CA GLY A 154 -9.61 6.19 14.36
C GLY A 154 -8.85 6.22 13.02
N ASP A 155 -7.89 5.32 12.78
CA ASP A 155 -7.25 5.19 11.45
C ASP A 155 -8.11 4.38 10.47
N PHE A 156 -9.14 3.70 10.97
CA PHE A 156 -10.07 2.87 10.20
C PHE A 156 -11.51 3.30 10.53
N PRO A 157 -12.48 3.05 9.63
CA PRO A 157 -13.89 3.16 9.98
C PRO A 157 -14.20 2.24 11.18
N ARG A 158 -15.18 2.64 11.99
CA ARG A 158 -15.70 1.73 13.02
C ARG A 158 -16.29 0.51 12.31
N GLU A 159 -15.96 -0.67 12.82
CA GLU A 159 -16.63 -1.89 12.40
C GLU A 159 -18.09 -1.74 12.86
N GLU A 160 -19.02 -1.61 11.91
CA GLU A 160 -20.43 -1.76 12.21
C GLU A 160 -20.59 -3.22 12.64
N GLU A 161 -20.99 -3.45 13.88
CA GLU A 161 -21.41 -4.78 14.32
C GLU A 161 -22.55 -5.17 13.37
N GLU A 162 -22.33 -6.21 12.57
CA GLU A 162 -23.44 -6.86 11.86
C GLU A 162 -24.40 -7.29 12.98
N GLU A 163 -25.49 -6.55 13.16
CA GLU A 163 -26.60 -7.02 13.97
C GLU A 163 -27.04 -8.33 13.31
N ASP A 164 -26.69 -9.45 13.96
CA ASP A 164 -27.31 -10.74 13.67
C ASP A 164 -28.82 -10.55 13.93
N ASP A 165 -29.56 -10.16 12.90
CA ASP A 165 -31.02 -10.20 12.87
C ASP A 165 -31.45 -11.68 12.92
N ASP A 166 -31.31 -12.29 14.10
CA ASP A 166 -31.79 -13.64 14.43
C ASP A 166 -33.28 -13.64 14.83
N ASP A 167 -33.99 -12.54 14.57
CA ASP A 167 -35.44 -12.41 14.76
C ASP A 167 -36.18 -12.20 13.43
N ALA A 168 -36.04 -13.17 12.51
CA ALA A 168 -36.92 -13.28 11.35
C ALA A 168 -38.26 -13.93 11.73
N GLU A 169 -39.23 -13.13 12.19
CA GLU A 169 -40.65 -13.45 11.95
C GLU A 169 -41.05 -12.98 10.53
N PRO A 170 -41.77 -13.79 9.74
CA PRO A 170 -42.06 -13.45 8.35
C PRO A 170 -43.31 -12.57 8.26
N GLU A 171 -43.16 -11.34 7.80
CA GLU A 171 -44.29 -10.50 7.37
C GLU A 171 -44.18 -10.17 5.87
N GLU A 172 -45.28 -10.40 5.16
CA GLU A 172 -45.45 -10.27 3.70
C GLU A 172 -45.43 -8.81 3.20
N PRO A 173 -45.20 -8.57 1.87
CA PRO A 173 -44.76 -7.28 1.36
C PRO A 173 -45.90 -6.35 0.93
N GLU A 174 -45.72 -5.04 1.12
CA GLU A 174 -46.50 -4.01 0.41
C GLU A 174 -45.59 -2.98 -0.30
N HIS A 175 -46.08 -2.56 -1.46
CA HIS A 175 -45.41 -1.90 -2.60
C HIS A 175 -45.27 -0.34 -2.45
N PRO A 176 -44.66 0.39 -3.42
CA PRO A 176 -43.73 1.50 -3.19
C PRO A 176 -44.30 2.91 -3.42
N ASN A 177 -43.54 3.93 -3.02
CA ASN A 177 -43.34 5.27 -3.62
C ASN A 177 -42.72 6.18 -2.55
N GLU A 178 -41.88 7.19 -2.75
CA GLU A 178 -41.17 7.84 -3.87
C GLU A 178 -40.09 8.73 -3.18
N GLU A 179 -38.97 9.02 -3.83
CA GLU A 179 -37.95 9.97 -3.33
C GLU A 179 -38.48 11.44 -3.25
N PRO A 180 -37.76 12.33 -2.54
CA PRO A 180 -36.85 13.19 -3.30
C PRO A 180 -35.44 13.36 -2.70
N LEU A 181 -34.44 13.21 -3.58
CA LEU A 181 -33.06 13.69 -3.45
C LEU A 181 -32.99 15.22 -3.34
N LEU A 182 -32.18 15.72 -2.40
CA LEU A 182 -31.39 16.99 -2.35
C LEU A 182 -31.06 17.28 -0.87
N ALA A 183 -29.87 17.72 -0.42
CA ALA A 183 -28.65 18.20 -1.05
C ALA A 183 -27.51 18.24 0.00
N ALA A 184 -26.31 18.59 -0.49
CA ALA A 184 -25.14 19.11 0.25
C ALA A 184 -24.04 18.10 0.60
N ALA A 185 -23.33 17.61 -0.43
CA ALA A 185 -21.95 17.18 -0.28
C ALA A 185 -21.01 18.34 -0.64
N ALA A 186 -20.07 18.57 0.26
CA ALA A 186 -19.17 19.70 0.41
C ALA A 186 -18.36 20.12 -0.84
N GLU A 187 -18.21 21.43 -0.98
CA GLU A 187 -17.16 22.08 -1.75
C GLU A 187 -15.78 21.93 -1.08
N SER A 188 -14.71 21.94 -1.90
CA SER A 188 -13.27 21.98 -1.59
C SER A 188 -12.71 20.68 -0.99
N TRP A 189 -11.70 20.00 -1.54
CA TRP A 189 -10.38 20.48 -1.97
C TRP A 189 -9.78 19.59 -3.07
N LEU A 190 -9.22 20.21 -4.10
CA LEU A 190 -8.27 19.60 -5.05
C LEU A 190 -6.88 19.52 -4.42
N SER A 191 -6.33 18.32 -4.21
CA SER A 191 -4.87 18.05 -4.30
C SER A 191 -4.57 16.54 -4.23
N PRO A 192 -3.90 15.92 -5.24
CA PRO A 192 -3.56 14.51 -5.20
C PRO A 192 -2.15 14.30 -4.65
N LEU A 193 -1.97 13.38 -3.69
CA LEU A 193 -0.70 13.20 -2.99
C LEU A 193 -0.28 11.67 -2.82
N TRP A 194 0.95 11.22 -3.21
CA TRP A 194 1.57 9.85 -3.27
C TRP A 194 2.98 9.74 -2.64
N SER A 195 3.52 8.52 -2.35
CA SER A 195 4.81 8.32 -1.66
C SER A 195 5.62 7.06 -2.09
N LEU A 196 6.95 7.07 -1.90
CA LEU A 196 7.88 5.98 -2.24
C LEU A 196 8.44 5.32 -0.96
N LEU A 197 8.64 4.01 -0.98
CA LEU A 197 9.30 3.24 0.07
C LEU A 197 10.49 2.48 -0.55
N ALA A 198 11.70 2.69 -0.05
CA ALA A 198 12.86 1.90 -0.45
C ALA A 198 13.23 0.97 0.71
N ILE A 199 13.25 -0.34 0.47
CA ILE A 199 13.61 -1.35 1.45
C ILE A 199 14.89 -2.03 0.98
N PHE A 200 15.92 -2.02 1.82
CA PHE A 200 17.16 -2.75 1.59
C PHE A 200 17.03 -4.12 2.26
N GLY A 201 17.09 -5.17 1.43
CA GLY A 201 17.10 -6.56 1.85
C GLY A 201 18.43 -6.91 2.50
N GLY A 202 18.41 -7.16 3.81
CA GLY A 202 19.53 -7.73 4.55
C GLY A 202 19.67 -9.21 4.22
N GLY A 203 20.39 -9.53 3.15
CA GLY A 203 20.77 -10.91 2.84
C GLY A 203 21.66 -11.47 3.96
N GLY A 204 21.13 -12.45 4.70
CA GLY A 204 21.88 -13.25 5.66
C GLY A 204 23.13 -13.84 5.00
N GLY A 205 24.29 -13.46 5.53
CA GLY A 205 25.59 -13.87 5.03
C GLY A 205 25.81 -15.38 5.20
N GLY A 206 25.67 -16.13 4.12
CA GLY A 206 26.29 -17.43 3.95
C GLY A 206 27.62 -17.29 3.23
N GLY A 207 28.70 -17.86 3.78
CA GLY A 207 29.91 -18.19 3.03
C GLY A 207 31.20 -17.49 3.49
N GLY A 208 31.70 -17.84 4.67
CA GLY A 208 33.09 -17.58 5.09
C GLY A 208 33.94 -18.85 5.02
N GLY A 209 34.16 -19.38 3.81
CA GLY A 209 35.18 -20.41 3.56
C GLY A 209 36.36 -19.80 2.81
N GLY A 210 37.53 -19.75 3.44
CA GLY A 210 38.78 -19.27 2.82
C GLY A 210 39.92 -19.37 3.83
N GLY A 211 40.79 -20.36 3.64
CA GLY A 211 41.75 -20.80 4.64
C GLY A 211 43.10 -20.09 4.67
N GLY A 212 43.94 -20.61 5.57
CA GLY A 212 45.40 -20.63 5.46
C GLY A 212 46.16 -19.40 5.94
N ARG A 213 46.74 -19.52 7.15
CA ARG A 213 48.20 -19.40 7.41
C ARG A 213 48.46 -19.60 8.90
N GLY A 214 49.34 -20.55 9.21
CA GLY A 214 49.78 -20.95 10.55
C GLY A 214 50.25 -22.38 10.52
#